data_AF-E4PM50-F1
#
_entry.id   AF-E4PM50-F1
#
_cell.length_a   1.000
_cell.length_b   1.000
_cell.length_c   1.000
_cell.angle_alpha   90.00
_cell.angle_beta   90.00
_cell.angle_gamma   90.00
#
_symmetry.space_group_name_H-M   'P 1'
#
loop_
_entity.id
_entity.type
_entity.pdbx_description
1 polymer ?
#
loop_
_entity_poly.entity_id
_entity_poly.type
_entity_poly.pdbx_seq_one_letter_code
_entity_poly.pdbx_strand_id
1 'polypeptide(L)'
;MANAQEAPARVVYFVGSGNAPLDQHLIALLKRQLGPATSLTEVSDDQLATLENSPVITVGPAAFSRARQANRSAAILAMLVDRSFISAFAERSPGQISAVLYDVPLIRQALTGKAILPQANKIALLATADSVELYEPLIDELPAYGMSAKIFLVDSNDELIPTLVRALGYGDFLLAAPDSAIYNPRTIKHILLTAYRRNQIVIGPTQAYVKAGSLASSYAPFPEMVEMAGNFLSTFFETGAYPEPSYPEEFRVEVNAQVARSLNIPLPSREDIATRVDRQLTVNGEASDE
;
A
#
# COMPACT_ATOMS: atom_id res chain seq x y z
N MET A 1 -0.15 26.70 43.89
CA MET A 1 -0.50 27.00 42.49
C MET A 1 0.67 26.54 41.65
N ALA A 2 0.57 25.35 41.05
CA ALA A 2 1.62 24.79 40.23
C ALA A 2 1.50 25.37 38.81
N ASN A 3 2.57 25.99 38.31
CA ASN A 3 2.68 26.44 36.93
C ASN A 3 2.42 25.24 36.01
N ALA A 4 1.32 25.28 35.27
CA ALA A 4 1.18 24.48 34.05
C ALA A 4 2.20 25.04 33.05
N GLN A 5 3.37 24.41 32.98
CA GLN A 5 4.34 24.67 31.93
C GLN A 5 3.69 24.22 30.63
N GLU A 6 3.19 25.17 29.82
CA GLU A 6 2.73 24.90 28.47
C GLU A 6 3.85 24.16 27.73
N ALA A 7 3.58 22.92 27.33
CA ALA A 7 4.51 22.15 26.52
C ALA A 7 4.83 22.97 25.25
N PRO A 8 6.10 23.00 24.80
CA PRO A 8 6.48 23.76 23.62
C PRO A 8 5.61 23.32 22.43
N ALA A 9 5.07 24.29 21.71
CA ALA A 9 4.26 24.03 20.52
C ALA A 9 5.06 23.18 19.54
N ARG A 10 4.60 21.97 19.27
CA ARG A 10 5.25 21.05 18.33
C ARG A 10 4.93 21.53 16.92
N VAL A 11 5.92 21.51 16.04
CA VAL A 11 5.74 21.87 14.63
C VAL A 11 6.08 20.65 13.78
N VAL A 12 5.16 20.28 12.91
CA VAL A 12 5.34 19.25 11.88
C VAL A 12 5.21 19.94 10.53
N TYR A 13 6.18 19.69 9.66
CA TYR A 13 6.16 20.25 8.31
C TYR A 13 5.54 19.27 7.34
N PHE A 14 4.84 19.78 6.33
CA PHE A 14 4.13 18.98 5.34
C PHE A 14 4.61 19.32 3.94
N VAL A 15 4.95 18.30 3.17
CA VAL A 15 5.32 18.40 1.75
C VAL A 15 4.31 17.61 0.94
N GLY A 16 3.43 18.33 0.24
CA GLY A 16 2.33 17.76 -0.52
C GLY A 16 2.75 16.98 -1.76
N SER A 17 1.83 16.14 -2.23
CA SER A 17 1.95 15.33 -3.45
C SER A 17 1.91 16.15 -4.73
N GLY A 18 1.44 17.41 -4.67
CA GLY A 18 1.14 18.24 -5.84
C GLY A 18 -0.29 18.08 -6.34
N ASN A 19 -1.10 17.26 -5.65
CA ASN A 19 -2.54 17.12 -5.89
C ASN A 19 -3.29 17.84 -4.76
N ALA A 20 -3.67 19.10 -5.00
CA ALA A 20 -4.27 19.95 -3.97
C ALA A 20 -5.50 19.33 -3.27
N PRO A 21 -6.47 18.70 -3.96
CA PRO A 21 -7.56 17.99 -3.29
C PRO A 21 -7.11 16.88 -2.33
N LEU A 22 -6.13 16.07 -2.73
CA LEU A 22 -5.58 15.00 -1.90
C LEU A 22 -4.82 15.58 -0.70
N ASP A 23 -3.97 16.58 -0.95
CA ASP A 23 -3.14 17.22 0.06
C ASP A 23 -4.02 17.90 1.13
N GLN A 24 -5.06 18.64 0.71
CA GLN A 24 -6.04 19.24 1.62
C GLN A 24 -6.78 18.20 2.46
N HIS A 25 -7.17 17.07 1.86
CA HIS A 25 -7.83 15.99 2.57
C HIS A 25 -6.92 15.40 3.66
N LEU A 26 -5.67 15.07 3.32
CA LEU A 26 -4.69 14.53 4.27
C LEU A 26 -4.34 15.54 5.37
N ILE A 27 -4.13 16.82 5.02
CA ILE A 27 -3.88 17.89 6.00
C ILE A 27 -5.04 17.98 7.00
N ALA A 28 -6.29 17.91 6.54
CA ALA A 28 -7.46 17.96 7.42
C ALA A 28 -7.52 16.76 8.38
N LEU A 29 -7.20 15.55 7.89
CA LEU A 29 -7.13 14.34 8.71
C LEU A 29 -5.99 14.43 9.74
N LEU A 30 -4.78 14.79 9.29
CA LEU A 30 -3.58 14.92 10.14
C LEU A 30 -3.78 15.96 11.24
N LYS A 31 -4.35 17.14 10.91
CA LYS A 31 -4.67 18.17 11.91
C LYS A 31 -5.62 17.66 13.00
N ARG A 32 -6.60 16.84 12.63
CA ARG A 32 -7.50 16.22 13.60
C ARG A 32 -6.78 15.20 14.48
N GLN A 33 -5.87 14.42 13.90
CA GLN A 33 -5.10 13.39 14.63
C GLN A 33 -4.07 13.99 15.59
N LEU A 34 -3.31 14.99 15.15
CA LEU A 34 -2.20 15.57 15.92
C LEU A 34 -2.65 16.45 17.09
N GLY A 35 -3.92 16.86 17.09
CA GLY A 35 -4.50 17.70 18.13
C GLY A 35 -3.98 19.15 18.13
N PRO A 36 -4.48 19.99 19.05
CA PRO A 36 -4.20 21.43 19.05
C PRO A 36 -2.78 21.81 19.49
N ALA A 37 -2.06 20.90 20.17
CA ALA A 37 -0.70 21.14 20.65
C ALA A 37 0.38 21.02 19.56
N THR A 38 0.00 20.52 18.38
CA THR A 38 0.90 20.28 17.26
C THR A 38 0.40 21.05 16.04
N SER A 39 1.22 21.98 15.55
CA SER A 39 0.96 22.70 14.32
C SER A 39 1.44 21.91 13.11
N LEU A 40 0.63 21.89 12.05
CA LEU A 40 0.98 21.30 10.76
C LEU A 40 1.13 22.42 9.72
N THR A 41 2.35 22.59 9.20
CA THR A 41 2.70 23.69 8.31
C THR A 41 3.18 23.15 6.97
N GLU A 42 2.48 23.50 5.90
CA GLU A 42 2.94 23.21 4.54
C GLU A 42 4.14 24.10 4.19
N VAL A 43 5.14 23.52 3.54
CA VAL A 43 6.41 24.21 3.23
C VAL A 43 6.82 24.08 1.78
N SER A 44 7.45 25.15 1.29
CA SER A 44 8.14 25.15 0.00
C SER A 44 9.53 24.52 0.09
N ASP A 45 10.13 24.23 -1.08
CA ASP A 45 11.46 23.64 -1.17
C ASP A 45 12.54 24.53 -0.52
N ASP A 46 12.44 25.86 -0.65
CA ASP A 46 13.38 26.81 -0.04
C ASP A 46 13.31 26.79 1.50
N GLN A 47 12.10 26.62 2.05
CA GLN A 47 11.91 26.55 3.50
C GLN A 47 12.49 25.25 4.05
N LEU A 48 12.32 24.12 3.34
CA LEU A 48 12.85 22.81 3.74
C LEU A 48 14.36 22.81 4.00
N ALA A 49 15.13 23.54 3.17
CA ALA A 49 16.59 23.63 3.28
C ALA A 49 17.06 24.27 4.60
N THR A 50 16.21 25.07 5.24
CA THR A 50 16.52 25.80 6.48
C THR A 50 15.99 25.12 7.75
N LEU A 51 15.25 24.02 7.60
CA LEU A 51 14.67 23.32 8.74
C LEU A 51 15.73 22.53 9.51
N GLU A 52 15.89 22.84 10.79
CA GLU A 52 16.72 22.06 11.71
C GLU A 52 15.83 21.25 12.66
N ASN A 53 16.17 19.96 12.85
CA ASN A 53 15.58 19.05 13.83
C ASN A 53 14.04 18.99 13.87
N SER A 54 13.38 19.18 12.72
CA SER A 54 11.93 19.19 12.66
C SER A 54 11.38 18.03 11.82
N PRO A 55 10.32 17.35 12.29
CA PRO A 55 9.71 16.25 11.55
C PRO A 55 8.99 16.78 10.30
N VAL A 56 9.21 16.09 9.17
CA VAL A 56 8.60 16.41 7.88
C VAL A 56 7.75 15.21 7.42
N ILE A 57 6.45 15.43 7.24
CA ILE A 57 5.58 14.49 6.54
C ILE A 57 5.68 14.76 5.04
N THR A 58 5.94 13.71 4.25
CA THR A 58 5.94 13.79 2.78
C THR A 58 4.85 12.90 2.21
N VAL A 59 4.17 13.37 1.15
CA VAL A 59 3.10 12.60 0.51
C VAL A 59 3.51 12.16 -0.90
N GLY A 60 3.89 10.89 -1.01
CA GLY A 60 4.28 10.22 -2.24
C GLY A 60 5.78 10.35 -2.59
N PRO A 61 6.26 9.55 -3.56
CA PRO A 61 7.68 9.47 -3.92
C PRO A 61 8.31 10.80 -4.36
N ALA A 62 7.53 11.63 -5.06
CA ALA A 62 8.00 12.93 -5.54
C ALA A 62 8.22 13.93 -4.40
N ALA A 63 7.27 14.00 -3.45
CA ALA A 63 7.39 14.84 -2.26
C ALA A 63 8.57 14.42 -1.38
N PHE A 64 8.71 13.10 -1.16
CA PHE A 64 9.85 12.53 -0.45
C PHE A 64 11.18 12.92 -1.10
N SER A 65 11.28 12.73 -2.42
CA SER A 65 12.50 13.04 -3.17
C SER A 65 12.87 14.52 -3.08
N ARG A 66 11.89 15.43 -3.19
CA ARG A 66 12.12 16.88 -3.01
C ARG A 66 12.62 17.21 -1.61
N ALA A 67 11.95 16.72 -0.57
CA ALA A 67 12.35 16.96 0.81
C ALA A 67 13.76 16.44 1.10
N ARG A 68 14.07 15.24 0.63
CA ARG A 68 15.40 14.62 0.80
C ARG A 68 16.50 15.36 0.03
N GLN A 69 16.19 15.92 -1.14
CA GLN A 69 17.13 16.73 -1.92
C GLN A 69 17.40 18.08 -1.27
N ALA A 70 16.35 18.75 -0.79
CA ALA A 70 16.46 20.04 -0.11
C ALA A 70 17.20 19.93 1.23
N ASN A 71 16.96 18.85 1.99
CA ASN A 71 17.54 18.66 3.31
C ASN A 71 17.85 17.19 3.62
N ARG A 72 19.14 16.84 3.56
CA ARG A 72 19.65 15.48 3.87
C ARG A 72 19.68 15.16 5.37
N SER A 73 19.39 16.11 6.24
CA SER A 73 19.29 15.91 7.69
C SER A 73 17.85 15.90 8.21
N ALA A 74 16.86 16.20 7.36
CA ALA A 74 15.46 16.20 7.77
C ALA A 74 15.01 14.80 8.24
N ALA A 75 14.27 14.77 9.34
CA ALA A 75 13.57 13.58 9.81
C ALA A 75 12.26 13.44 9.03
N ILE A 76 12.16 12.43 8.16
CA ILE A 76 11.07 12.30 7.19
C ILE A 76 10.18 11.11 7.54
N LEU A 77 8.89 11.39 7.71
CA LEU A 77 7.83 10.39 7.72
C LEU A 77 7.12 10.41 6.36
N ALA A 78 7.36 9.39 5.53
CA ALA A 78 6.71 9.29 4.24
C ALA A 78 5.32 8.64 4.34
N MET A 79 4.37 9.15 3.57
CA MET A 79 3.04 8.56 3.37
C MET A 79 2.80 8.39 1.87
N LEU A 80 1.90 7.48 1.48
CA LEU A 80 1.60 7.19 0.07
C LEU A 80 2.81 6.75 -0.75
N VAL A 81 3.72 6.02 -0.09
CA VAL A 81 4.86 5.33 -0.70
C VAL A 81 4.68 3.82 -0.52
N ASP A 82 5.32 3.04 -1.38
CA ASP A 82 5.41 1.59 -1.25
C ASP A 82 6.69 1.17 -0.50
N ARG A 83 6.72 -0.09 -0.04
CA ARG A 83 7.87 -0.63 0.69
C ARG A 83 9.15 -0.59 -0.16
N SER A 84 9.08 -1.03 -1.42
CA SER A 84 10.23 -1.08 -2.32
C SER A 84 10.87 0.28 -2.57
N PHE A 85 10.08 1.37 -2.58
CA PHE A 85 10.61 2.73 -2.68
C PHE A 85 11.37 3.15 -1.42
N ILE A 86 10.84 2.88 -0.22
CA ILE A 86 11.36 3.47 1.02
C ILE A 86 12.44 2.64 1.71
N SER A 87 12.45 1.30 1.57
CA SER A 87 13.30 0.39 2.37
C SER A 87 14.78 0.83 2.37
N ALA A 88 15.36 1.06 1.20
CA ALA A 88 16.77 1.43 1.09
C ALA A 88 17.10 2.80 1.74
N PHE A 89 16.13 3.71 1.85
CA PHE A 89 16.32 4.99 2.55
C PHE A 89 16.24 4.83 4.06
N ALA A 90 15.29 4.04 4.55
CA ALA A 90 15.12 3.75 5.98
C ALA A 90 16.35 2.99 6.52
N GLU A 91 16.82 1.95 5.82
CA GLU A 91 18.01 1.18 6.20
C GLU A 91 19.28 2.04 6.30
N ARG A 92 19.43 3.03 5.40
CA ARG A 92 20.58 3.94 5.40
C ARG A 92 20.46 5.08 6.40
N SER A 93 19.28 5.33 6.94
CA SER A 93 19.02 6.46 7.84
C SER A 93 17.98 6.07 8.90
N PRO A 94 18.27 5.02 9.71
CA PRO A 94 17.33 4.48 10.69
C PRO A 94 17.00 5.54 11.74
N GLY A 95 15.73 5.58 12.15
CA GLY A 95 15.20 6.60 13.07
C GLY A 95 15.01 7.99 12.45
N GLN A 96 15.72 8.32 11.36
CA GLN A 96 15.52 9.58 10.63
C GLN A 96 14.46 9.44 9.53
N ILE A 97 14.45 8.31 8.81
CA ILE A 97 13.53 8.06 7.71
C ILE A 97 12.62 6.90 8.08
N SER A 98 11.31 7.12 7.95
CA SER A 98 10.29 6.10 8.13
C SER A 98 9.14 6.31 7.15
N ALA A 99 8.20 5.37 7.10
CA ALA A 99 6.98 5.51 6.33
C ALA A 99 5.78 4.79 6.94
N VAL A 100 4.60 5.36 6.67
CA VAL A 100 3.34 4.64 6.68
C VAL A 100 3.07 4.15 5.26
N LEU A 101 3.22 2.84 5.06
CA LEU A 101 3.15 2.21 3.76
C LEU A 101 1.72 2.22 3.20
N TYR A 102 1.59 2.49 1.90
CA TYR A 102 0.30 2.57 1.21
C TYR A 102 -0.02 1.33 0.37
N ASP A 103 1.01 0.65 -0.11
CA ASP A 103 0.83 -0.63 -0.78
C ASP A 103 0.19 -1.64 0.18
N VAL A 104 -0.45 -2.64 -0.40
CA VAL A 104 -1.11 -3.68 0.35
C VAL A 104 -0.23 -4.93 0.27
N PRO A 105 0.08 -5.58 1.40
CA PRO A 105 0.80 -6.85 1.39
C PRO A 105 0.15 -7.83 0.42
N LEU A 106 0.96 -8.44 -0.45
CA LEU A 106 0.44 -9.30 -1.52
C LEU A 106 -0.34 -10.50 -0.98
N ILE A 107 0.05 -11.02 0.18
CA ILE A 107 -0.70 -12.10 0.84
C ILE A 107 -2.11 -11.67 1.19
N ARG A 108 -2.30 -10.43 1.65
CA ARG A 108 -3.63 -9.90 1.94
C ARG A 108 -4.49 -9.82 0.67
N GLN A 109 -3.88 -9.45 -0.46
CA GLN A 109 -4.58 -9.44 -1.76
C GLN A 109 -4.91 -10.87 -2.23
N ALA A 110 -3.99 -11.83 -2.07
CA ALA A 110 -4.26 -13.23 -2.36
C ALA A 110 -5.43 -13.78 -1.53
N LEU A 111 -5.43 -13.50 -0.22
CA LEU A 111 -6.52 -13.88 0.69
C LEU A 111 -7.83 -13.16 0.37
N THR A 112 -7.77 -11.93 -0.14
CA THR A 112 -8.96 -11.22 -0.67
C THR A 112 -9.58 -12.02 -1.83
N GLY A 113 -8.75 -12.53 -2.75
CA GLY A 113 -9.19 -13.44 -3.81
C GLY A 113 -9.80 -14.73 -3.28
N LYS A 114 -9.13 -15.38 -2.32
CA LYS A 114 -9.60 -16.59 -1.63
C LYS A 114 -10.93 -16.38 -0.90
N ALA A 115 -11.11 -15.25 -0.24
CA ALA A 115 -12.33 -14.93 0.50
C ALA A 115 -13.54 -14.72 -0.43
N ILE A 116 -13.31 -14.29 -1.67
CA ILE A 116 -14.32 -14.17 -2.73
C ILE A 116 -14.55 -15.52 -3.43
N LEU A 117 -13.47 -16.26 -3.72
CA LEU A 117 -13.49 -17.60 -4.33
C LEU A 117 -12.91 -18.64 -3.36
N PRO A 118 -13.70 -19.18 -2.40
CA PRO A 118 -13.19 -20.05 -1.34
C PRO A 118 -12.47 -21.32 -1.84
N GLN A 119 -12.78 -21.77 -3.07
CA GLN A 119 -12.20 -22.96 -3.67
C GLN A 119 -10.90 -22.68 -4.46
N ALA A 120 -10.54 -21.42 -4.68
CA ALA A 120 -9.34 -21.05 -5.42
C ALA A 120 -8.09 -21.40 -4.60
N ASN A 121 -7.16 -22.17 -5.17
CA ASN A 121 -5.91 -22.58 -4.53
C ASN A 121 -4.68 -22.25 -5.38
N LYS A 122 -4.87 -21.87 -6.65
CA LYS A 122 -3.79 -21.55 -7.59
C LYS A 122 -3.88 -20.10 -8.04
N ILE A 123 -2.80 -19.36 -7.85
CA ILE A 123 -2.71 -17.95 -8.22
C ILE A 123 -1.80 -17.81 -9.43
N ALA A 124 -2.28 -17.11 -10.45
CA ALA A 124 -1.45 -16.69 -11.58
C ALA A 124 -0.83 -15.33 -11.27
N LEU A 125 0.48 -15.21 -11.46
CA LEU A 125 1.25 -13.98 -11.29
C LEU A 125 1.94 -13.63 -12.60
N LEU A 126 1.96 -12.34 -12.94
CA LEU A 126 2.77 -11.83 -14.05
C LEU A 126 3.92 -11.01 -13.47
N ALA A 127 5.12 -11.24 -13.98
CA ALA A 127 6.31 -10.48 -13.59
C ALA A 127 7.19 -10.21 -14.82
N THR A 128 7.95 -9.13 -14.78
CA THR A 128 9.11 -8.91 -15.64
C THR A 128 10.35 -9.47 -14.94
N ALA A 129 11.49 -9.54 -15.62
CA ALA A 129 12.75 -9.93 -14.98
C ALA A 129 13.10 -9.02 -13.78
N ASP A 130 12.76 -7.73 -13.85
CA ASP A 130 13.07 -6.74 -12.82
C ASP A 130 12.07 -6.77 -11.64
N SER A 131 10.94 -7.47 -11.77
CA SER A 131 9.87 -7.49 -10.77
C SER A 131 9.56 -8.88 -10.22
N VAL A 132 10.37 -9.91 -10.54
CA VAL A 132 10.18 -11.27 -10.00
C VAL A 132 10.27 -11.29 -8.48
N GLU A 133 11.27 -10.60 -7.91
CA GLU A 133 11.57 -10.56 -6.48
C GLU A 133 10.40 -10.01 -5.65
N LEU A 134 9.54 -9.17 -6.25
CA LEU A 134 8.32 -8.64 -5.61
C LEU A 134 7.40 -9.74 -5.09
N TYR A 135 7.42 -10.92 -5.72
CA TYR A 135 6.53 -12.03 -5.41
C TYR A 135 7.15 -13.11 -4.52
N GLU A 136 8.45 -13.05 -4.21
CA GLU A 136 9.12 -14.08 -3.40
C GLU A 136 8.47 -14.24 -2.02
N PRO A 137 8.24 -13.17 -1.22
CA PRO A 137 7.60 -13.32 0.08
C PRO A 137 6.20 -13.95 -0.02
N LEU A 138 5.44 -13.58 -1.06
CA LEU A 138 4.13 -14.15 -1.30
C LEU A 138 4.21 -15.66 -1.55
N ILE A 139 5.14 -16.10 -2.39
CA ILE A 139 5.27 -17.53 -2.74
C ILE A 139 5.57 -18.38 -1.51
N ASP A 140 6.40 -17.86 -0.61
CA ASP A 140 6.78 -18.54 0.63
C ASP A 140 5.63 -18.57 1.66
N GLU A 141 4.80 -17.53 1.70
CA GLU A 141 3.67 -17.43 2.64
C GLU A 141 2.44 -18.26 2.22
N LEU A 142 2.16 -18.38 0.91
CA LEU A 142 0.93 -19.01 0.40
C LEU A 142 0.66 -20.46 0.87
N PRO A 143 1.66 -21.35 1.03
CA PRO A 143 1.44 -22.71 1.52
C PRO A 143 0.74 -22.79 2.88
N ALA A 144 1.02 -21.86 3.80
CA ALA A 144 0.35 -21.79 5.11
C ALA A 144 -1.16 -21.55 4.99
N TYR A 145 -1.61 -21.02 3.85
CA TYR A 145 -3.01 -20.76 3.54
C TYR A 145 -3.62 -21.77 2.56
N GLY A 146 -2.92 -22.88 2.30
CA GLY A 146 -3.35 -23.92 1.35
C GLY A 146 -3.41 -23.43 -0.10
N MET A 147 -2.63 -22.40 -0.43
CA MET A 147 -2.55 -21.82 -1.76
C MET A 147 -1.16 -22.01 -2.36
N SER A 148 -1.06 -21.83 -3.67
CA SER A 148 0.18 -21.82 -4.41
C SER A 148 0.11 -20.79 -5.52
N ALA A 149 1.25 -20.26 -5.93
CA ALA A 149 1.33 -19.33 -7.06
C ALA A 149 2.32 -19.80 -8.10
N LYS A 150 2.13 -19.33 -9.34
CA LYS A 150 3.11 -19.47 -10.41
C LYS A 150 3.32 -18.14 -11.11
N ILE A 151 4.59 -17.77 -11.22
CA ILE A 151 5.03 -16.61 -11.98
C ILE A 151 5.13 -16.98 -13.47
N PHE A 152 4.60 -16.09 -14.30
CA PHE A 152 4.74 -16.13 -15.75
C PHE A 152 5.49 -14.87 -16.19
N LEU A 153 6.69 -15.07 -16.71
CA LEU A 153 7.56 -13.97 -17.14
C LEU A 153 7.06 -13.31 -18.43
N VAL A 154 7.03 -12.00 -18.40
CA VAL A 154 6.71 -11.12 -19.53
C VAL A 154 8.01 -10.48 -19.99
N ASP A 155 8.61 -11.03 -21.04
CA ASP A 155 9.91 -10.57 -21.57
C ASP A 155 9.80 -9.25 -22.35
N SER A 156 8.61 -8.94 -22.87
CA SER A 156 8.33 -7.70 -23.61
C SER A 156 6.84 -7.37 -23.61
N ASN A 157 6.51 -6.13 -24.02
CA ASN A 157 5.12 -5.69 -24.16
C ASN A 157 4.31 -6.55 -25.15
N ASP A 158 4.95 -7.05 -26.21
CA ASP A 158 4.29 -7.88 -27.23
C ASP A 158 3.96 -9.29 -26.69
N GLU A 159 4.78 -9.78 -25.76
CA GLU A 159 4.57 -11.06 -25.08
C GLU A 159 3.57 -11.00 -23.92
N LEU A 160 3.12 -9.80 -23.51
CA LEU A 160 2.21 -9.64 -22.38
C LEU A 160 0.92 -10.45 -22.54
N ILE A 161 0.24 -10.32 -23.68
CA ILE A 161 -1.05 -11.00 -23.90
C ILE A 161 -0.89 -12.52 -24.09
N PRO A 162 0.07 -13.01 -24.91
CA PRO A 162 0.38 -14.44 -24.96
C PRO A 162 0.73 -15.05 -23.59
N THR A 163 1.53 -14.35 -22.78
CA THR A 163 1.91 -14.79 -21.44
C THR A 163 0.72 -14.79 -20.48
N LEU A 164 -0.08 -13.72 -20.47
CA LEU A 164 -1.33 -13.65 -19.71
C LEU A 164 -2.26 -14.81 -20.06
N VAL A 165 -2.39 -15.14 -21.34
CA VAL A 165 -3.17 -16.29 -21.80
C VAL A 165 -2.68 -17.61 -21.18
N ARG A 166 -1.36 -17.83 -21.09
CA ARG A 166 -0.83 -19.03 -20.41
C ARG A 166 -1.10 -18.98 -18.91
N ALA A 167 -0.93 -17.81 -18.29
CA ALA A 167 -1.13 -17.60 -16.86
C ALA A 167 -2.58 -17.90 -16.42
N LEU A 168 -3.54 -17.37 -17.17
CA LEU A 168 -4.99 -17.58 -16.95
C LEU A 168 -5.44 -19.03 -17.20
N GLY A 169 -4.63 -19.85 -17.87
CA GLY A 169 -4.88 -21.28 -18.02
C GLY A 169 -4.42 -22.11 -16.81
N TYR A 170 -3.59 -21.54 -15.94
CA TYR A 170 -3.05 -22.22 -14.76
C TYR A 170 -3.77 -21.82 -13.46
N GLY A 171 -3.95 -20.51 -13.24
CA GLY A 171 -4.49 -19.99 -11.99
C GLY A 171 -6.02 -19.97 -11.96
N ASP A 172 -6.58 -20.08 -10.76
CA ASP A 172 -7.98 -19.85 -10.46
C ASP A 172 -8.33 -18.35 -10.47
N PHE A 173 -7.31 -17.50 -10.29
CA PHE A 173 -7.40 -16.06 -10.51
C PHE A 173 -6.03 -15.45 -10.83
N LEU A 174 -6.06 -14.25 -11.42
CA LEU A 174 -4.90 -13.39 -11.58
C LEU A 174 -4.76 -12.46 -10.37
N LEU A 175 -3.61 -12.49 -9.71
CA LEU A 175 -3.24 -11.50 -8.71
C LEU A 175 -2.30 -10.47 -9.34
N ALA A 176 -2.70 -9.21 -9.32
CA ALA A 176 -1.93 -8.11 -9.85
C ALA A 176 -1.21 -7.36 -8.71
N ALA A 177 0.12 -7.43 -8.71
CA ALA A 177 0.97 -6.65 -7.81
C ALA A 177 1.13 -5.20 -8.30
N PRO A 178 1.68 -4.27 -7.48
CA PRO A 178 1.99 -2.91 -7.90
C PRO A 178 3.21 -2.83 -8.86
N ASP A 179 3.18 -3.59 -9.95
CA ASP A 179 4.20 -3.57 -11.00
C ASP A 179 3.76 -2.65 -12.14
N SER A 180 4.38 -1.47 -12.23
CA SER A 180 4.05 -0.46 -13.25
C SER A 180 4.47 -0.84 -14.67
N ALA A 181 5.38 -1.80 -14.85
CA ALA A 181 5.75 -2.29 -16.18
C ALA A 181 4.60 -3.11 -16.79
N ILE A 182 3.87 -3.87 -15.95
CA ILE A 182 2.80 -4.76 -16.39
C ILE A 182 1.42 -4.12 -16.20
N TYR A 183 1.15 -3.55 -15.02
CA TYR A 183 -0.12 -2.97 -14.65
C TYR A 183 0.02 -1.45 -14.72
N ASN A 184 -0.43 -0.88 -15.84
CA ASN A 184 -0.44 0.57 -16.06
C ASN A 184 -1.63 0.97 -16.96
N PRO A 185 -1.91 2.28 -17.12
CA PRO A 185 -3.05 2.74 -17.91
C PRO A 185 -3.07 2.26 -19.37
N ARG A 186 -1.91 1.91 -19.96
CA ARG A 186 -1.83 1.42 -21.35
C ARG A 186 -2.21 -0.05 -21.46
N THR A 187 -1.84 -0.87 -20.47
CA THR A 187 -1.97 -2.33 -20.54
C THR A 187 -3.21 -2.86 -19.80
N ILE A 188 -3.67 -2.18 -18.74
CA ILE A 188 -4.68 -2.72 -17.82
C ILE A 188 -6.00 -3.10 -18.52
N LYS A 189 -6.46 -2.29 -19.47
CA LYS A 189 -7.68 -2.58 -20.23
C LYS A 189 -7.57 -3.90 -20.99
N HIS A 190 -6.42 -4.16 -21.62
CA HIS A 190 -6.19 -5.39 -22.37
C HIS A 190 -6.09 -6.61 -21.45
N ILE A 191 -5.45 -6.45 -20.29
CA ILE A 191 -5.36 -7.49 -19.26
C ILE A 191 -6.77 -7.90 -18.79
N LEU A 192 -7.58 -6.93 -18.37
CA LEU A 192 -8.94 -7.17 -17.85
C LEU A 192 -9.85 -7.81 -18.91
N LEU A 193 -9.84 -7.29 -20.15
CA LEU A 193 -10.64 -7.87 -21.24
C LEU A 193 -10.24 -9.32 -21.54
N THR A 194 -8.94 -9.62 -21.47
CA THR A 194 -8.44 -10.98 -21.72
C THR A 194 -8.80 -11.93 -20.58
N ALA A 195 -8.71 -11.48 -19.33
CA ALA A 195 -9.11 -12.24 -18.15
C ALA A 195 -10.61 -12.58 -18.18
N TYR A 196 -11.48 -11.59 -18.41
CA TYR A 196 -12.92 -11.81 -18.37
C TYR A 196 -13.48 -12.59 -19.56
N ARG A 197 -12.84 -12.52 -20.73
CA ARG A 197 -13.15 -13.44 -21.85
C ARG A 197 -12.92 -14.92 -21.50
N ARG A 198 -12.16 -15.18 -20.45
CA ARG A 198 -11.80 -16.52 -19.96
C ARG A 198 -12.45 -16.86 -18.62
N ASN A 199 -13.41 -16.04 -18.17
CA ASN A 199 -14.07 -16.17 -16.87
C ASN A 199 -13.10 -16.16 -15.68
N GLN A 200 -11.97 -15.48 -15.82
CA GLN A 200 -10.97 -15.36 -14.77
C GLN A 200 -11.08 -14.01 -14.08
N ILE A 201 -11.04 -14.01 -12.75
CA ILE A 201 -11.08 -12.78 -11.96
C ILE A 201 -9.69 -12.17 -11.87
N VAL A 202 -9.66 -10.86 -11.61
CA VAL A 202 -8.42 -10.12 -11.34
C VAL A 202 -8.55 -9.44 -9.99
N ILE A 203 -7.64 -9.75 -9.08
CA ILE A 203 -7.46 -8.99 -7.83
C ILE A 203 -6.40 -7.92 -8.11
N GLY A 204 -6.82 -6.66 -8.05
CA GLY A 204 -5.99 -5.51 -8.39
C GLY A 204 -5.09 -5.06 -7.25
N PRO A 205 -4.03 -4.28 -7.53
CA PRO A 205 -3.11 -3.81 -6.50
C PRO A 205 -3.70 -2.67 -5.66
N THR A 206 -4.60 -1.85 -6.23
CA THR A 206 -5.19 -0.69 -5.54
C THR A 206 -6.66 -0.48 -5.91
N GLN A 207 -7.35 0.38 -5.16
CA GLN A 207 -8.74 0.79 -5.47
C GLN A 207 -8.91 1.38 -6.87
N ALA A 208 -7.88 2.06 -7.41
CA ALA A 208 -7.92 2.62 -8.76
C ALA A 208 -8.11 1.52 -9.80
N TYR A 209 -7.57 0.32 -9.56
CA TYR A 209 -7.76 -0.83 -10.43
C TYR A 209 -9.16 -1.43 -10.35
N VAL A 210 -9.82 -1.38 -9.20
CA VAL A 210 -11.24 -1.78 -9.09
C VAL A 210 -12.13 -0.87 -9.94
N LYS A 211 -11.84 0.44 -9.93
CA LYS A 211 -12.49 1.42 -10.82
C LYS A 211 -12.16 1.17 -12.29
N ALA A 212 -10.94 0.73 -12.60
CA ALA A 212 -10.53 0.35 -13.96
C ALA A 212 -11.16 -0.97 -14.44
N GLY A 213 -11.65 -1.79 -13.51
CA GLY A 213 -12.42 -2.99 -13.81
C GLY A 213 -11.92 -4.27 -13.16
N SER A 214 -10.89 -4.25 -12.30
CA SER A 214 -10.56 -5.41 -11.46
C SER A 214 -11.73 -5.79 -10.55
N LEU A 215 -11.83 -7.05 -10.16
CA LEU A 215 -12.94 -7.54 -9.34
C LEU A 215 -12.88 -6.94 -7.93
N ALA A 216 -11.72 -6.94 -7.31
CA ALA A 216 -11.53 -6.43 -5.96
C ALA A 216 -10.08 -5.98 -5.74
N SER A 217 -9.88 -5.20 -4.68
CA SER A 217 -8.58 -4.86 -4.12
C SER A 217 -8.77 -4.55 -2.64
N SER A 218 -7.86 -5.04 -1.82
CA SER A 218 -7.66 -4.48 -0.48
C SER A 218 -7.04 -3.08 -0.57
N TYR A 219 -7.17 -2.26 0.47
CA TYR A 219 -6.55 -0.94 0.59
C TYR A 219 -6.48 -0.49 2.06
N ALA A 220 -5.46 0.30 2.39
CA ALA A 220 -5.38 0.99 3.68
C ALA A 220 -6.22 2.29 3.62
N PRO A 221 -7.22 2.47 4.51
CA PRO A 221 -7.97 3.73 4.57
C PRO A 221 -7.11 4.87 5.10
N PHE A 222 -7.30 6.09 4.58
CA PHE A 222 -6.55 7.26 5.05
C PHE A 222 -6.65 7.55 6.56
N PRO A 223 -7.82 7.37 7.23
CA PRO A 223 -7.88 7.51 8.68
C PRO A 223 -6.87 6.63 9.42
N GLU A 224 -6.76 5.35 9.06
CA GLU A 224 -5.82 4.38 9.66
C GLU A 224 -4.36 4.80 9.41
N MET A 225 -4.06 5.23 8.18
CA MET A 225 -2.72 5.70 7.84
C MET A 225 -2.32 6.95 8.63
N VAL A 226 -3.28 7.86 8.83
CA VAL A 226 -3.07 9.10 9.58
C VAL A 226 -2.92 8.82 11.07
N GLU A 227 -3.69 7.88 11.61
CA GLU A 227 -3.56 7.43 12.99
C GLU A 227 -2.17 6.87 13.27
N MET A 228 -1.70 5.95 12.42
CA MET A 228 -0.35 5.41 12.50
C MET A 228 0.72 6.51 12.35
N ALA A 229 0.53 7.46 11.44
CA ALA A 229 1.45 8.59 11.31
C ALA A 229 1.53 9.44 12.60
N GLY A 230 0.39 9.65 13.27
CA GLY A 230 0.32 10.31 14.57
C GLY A 230 1.09 9.54 15.66
N ASN A 231 1.00 8.21 15.66
CA ASN A 231 1.74 7.36 16.59
C ASN A 231 3.26 7.46 16.33
N PHE A 232 3.68 7.39 15.07
CA PHE A 232 5.09 7.51 14.68
C PHE A 232 5.67 8.88 15.08
N LEU A 233 4.90 9.95 14.87
CA LEU A 233 5.30 11.30 15.30
C LEU A 233 5.38 11.41 16.82
N SER A 234 4.44 10.79 17.55
CA SER A 234 4.48 10.77 19.01
C SER A 234 5.74 10.07 19.52
N THR A 235 6.07 8.90 18.98
CA THR A 235 7.33 8.21 19.28
C THR A 235 8.54 9.08 18.94
N PHE A 236 8.56 9.73 17.78
CA PHE A 236 9.65 10.62 17.39
C PHE A 236 9.82 11.80 18.35
N PHE A 237 8.72 12.41 18.80
CA PHE A 237 8.78 13.51 19.77
C PHE A 237 9.29 13.06 21.15
N GLU A 238 9.14 11.78 21.51
CA GLU A 238 9.60 11.22 22.78
C GLU A 238 11.05 10.74 22.72
N THR A 239 11.45 10.10 21.62
CA THR A 239 12.74 9.39 21.51
C THR A 239 13.75 10.09 20.62
N GLY A 240 13.31 11.01 19.76
CA GLY A 240 14.11 11.61 18.69
C GLY A 240 14.31 10.71 17.47
N ALA A 241 13.65 9.55 17.41
CA ALA A 241 13.78 8.58 16.32
C ALA A 241 12.42 7.97 15.93
N TYR A 242 12.17 7.82 14.63
CA TYR A 242 11.02 7.11 14.11
C TYR A 242 11.17 5.59 14.26
N PRO A 243 10.04 4.87 14.42
CA PRO A 243 9.99 3.43 14.16
C PRO A 243 10.34 3.08 12.70
N GLU A 244 10.58 1.79 12.43
CA GLU A 244 10.74 1.27 11.07
C GLU A 244 9.48 1.45 10.20
N PRO A 245 9.62 1.61 8.88
CA PRO A 245 8.49 1.66 7.96
C PRO A 245 7.54 0.47 8.12
N SER A 246 6.27 0.77 8.38
CA SER A 246 5.26 -0.25 8.69
C SER A 246 3.97 -0.04 7.90
N TYR A 247 3.24 -1.14 7.73
CA TYR A 247 1.89 -1.13 7.17
C TYR A 247 0.88 -0.74 8.26
N PRO A 248 -0.21 -0.03 7.91
CA PRO A 248 -1.36 0.15 8.78
C PRO A 248 -1.91 -1.19 9.29
N GLU A 249 -2.53 -1.19 10.47
CA GLU A 249 -3.10 -2.40 11.05
C GLU A 249 -4.41 -2.80 10.36
N GLU A 250 -5.24 -1.81 10.03
CA GLU A 250 -6.54 -2.02 9.42
C GLU A 250 -6.55 -1.76 7.90
N PHE A 251 -7.21 -2.66 7.18
CA PHE A 251 -7.40 -2.58 5.74
C PHE A 251 -8.83 -2.92 5.38
N ARG A 252 -9.34 -2.26 4.35
CA ARG A 252 -10.68 -2.50 3.80
C ARG A 252 -10.60 -3.10 2.40
N VAL A 253 -11.74 -3.59 1.91
CA VAL A 253 -11.86 -4.17 0.56
C VAL A 253 -12.78 -3.31 -0.29
N GLU A 254 -12.33 -2.98 -1.50
CA GLU A 254 -13.15 -2.39 -2.55
C GLU A 254 -13.51 -3.49 -3.56
N VAL A 255 -14.76 -3.52 -4.02
CA VAL A 255 -15.27 -4.55 -4.95
C VAL A 255 -16.02 -3.93 -6.12
N ASN A 256 -15.88 -4.55 -7.29
CA ASN A 256 -16.62 -4.20 -8.49
C ASN A 256 -17.83 -5.13 -8.65
N ALA A 257 -18.99 -4.68 -8.15
CA ALA A 257 -20.22 -5.44 -8.22
C ALA A 257 -20.73 -5.68 -9.66
N GLN A 258 -20.37 -4.82 -10.61
CA GLN A 258 -20.74 -5.00 -12.02
C GLN A 258 -19.96 -6.16 -12.64
N VAL A 259 -18.65 -6.23 -12.37
CA VAL A 259 -17.78 -7.33 -12.85
C VAL A 259 -18.24 -8.66 -12.25
N ALA A 260 -18.49 -8.70 -10.94
CA ALA A 260 -19.00 -9.92 -10.30
C ALA A 260 -20.30 -10.42 -10.93
N ARG A 261 -21.26 -9.52 -11.18
CA ARG A 261 -22.51 -9.84 -11.88
C ARG A 261 -22.24 -10.41 -13.28
N SER A 262 -21.31 -9.83 -14.03
CA SER A 262 -20.98 -10.31 -15.38
C SER A 262 -20.34 -11.71 -15.39
N LEU A 263 -19.68 -12.09 -14.31
CA LEU A 263 -19.04 -13.39 -14.12
C LEU A 263 -19.90 -14.38 -13.32
N ASN A 264 -21.14 -14.00 -12.94
CA ASN A 264 -22.02 -14.77 -12.07
C ASN A 264 -21.38 -15.17 -10.73
N ILE A 265 -20.58 -14.27 -10.15
CA ILE A 265 -19.91 -14.49 -8.86
C ILE A 265 -20.81 -13.94 -7.74
N PRO A 266 -21.24 -14.78 -6.77
CA PRO A 266 -21.94 -14.31 -5.58
C PRO A 266 -20.95 -13.59 -4.66
N LEU A 267 -20.90 -12.26 -4.74
CA LEU A 267 -20.02 -11.44 -3.90
C LEU A 267 -20.52 -11.40 -2.44
N PRO A 268 -19.67 -11.75 -1.45
CA PRO A 268 -19.91 -11.38 -0.07
C PRO A 268 -19.84 -9.85 0.13
N SER A 269 -20.27 -9.35 1.29
CA SER A 269 -20.09 -7.93 1.63
C SER A 269 -18.60 -7.59 1.76
N ARG A 270 -18.27 -6.30 1.62
CA ARG A 270 -16.87 -5.84 1.69
C ARG A 270 -16.28 -6.10 3.07
N GLU A 271 -17.12 -5.90 4.09
CA GLU A 271 -16.85 -6.11 5.50
C GLU A 271 -16.63 -7.60 5.79
N ASP A 272 -17.44 -8.49 5.21
CA ASP A 272 -17.26 -9.94 5.34
C ASP A 272 -15.94 -10.39 4.71
N ILE A 273 -15.58 -9.85 3.54
CA ILE A 273 -14.32 -10.20 2.87
C ILE A 273 -13.15 -9.75 3.75
N ALA A 274 -13.13 -8.50 4.22
CA ALA A 274 -12.08 -7.99 5.09
C ALA A 274 -11.93 -8.84 6.36
N THR A 275 -13.04 -9.12 7.06
CA THR A 275 -13.06 -9.93 8.29
C THR A 275 -12.50 -11.35 8.08
N ARG A 276 -12.81 -11.98 6.93
CA ARG A 276 -12.27 -13.31 6.60
C ARG A 276 -10.77 -13.27 6.38
N VAL A 277 -10.28 -12.23 5.71
CA VAL A 277 -8.86 -12.03 5.47
C VAL A 277 -8.12 -11.80 6.79
N ASP A 278 -8.64 -10.92 7.66
CA ASP A 278 -8.04 -10.65 8.97
C ASP A 278 -7.95 -11.91 9.82
N ARG A 279 -9.06 -12.68 9.88
CA ARG A 279 -9.06 -13.95 10.61
C ARG A 279 -8.01 -14.94 10.10
N GLN A 280 -7.82 -15.04 8.79
CA GLN A 280 -6.82 -15.94 8.22
C GLN A 280 -5.40 -15.49 8.59
N LEU A 281 -5.13 -14.19 8.52
CA LEU A 281 -3.83 -13.62 8.88
C LEU A 281 -3.51 -13.80 10.37
N THR A 282 -4.49 -13.61 11.27
CA THR A 282 -4.26 -13.81 12.71
C THR A 282 -3.97 -15.27 13.05
N VAL A 283 -4.78 -16.20 12.56
CA VAL A 283 -4.65 -17.64 12.88
C VAL A 283 -3.30 -18.20 12.42
N ASN A 284 -2.82 -17.78 11.25
CA ASN A 284 -1.54 -18.27 10.73
C ASN A 284 -0.35 -17.44 11.22
N GLY A 285 -0.55 -16.18 11.63
CA GLY A 285 0.47 -15.39 12.33
C GLY A 285 0.85 -16.00 13.66
N GLU A 286 -0.13 -16.42 14.47
CA GLU A 286 0.12 -17.11 15.75
C GLU A 286 0.81 -18.47 15.58
N ALA A 287 0.55 -19.19 14.48
CA ALA A 287 1.19 -20.48 14.18
C ALA A 287 2.62 -20.37 13.62
N SER A 288 3.08 -19.15 13.29
CA SER A 288 4.43 -18.89 12.76
C SER A 288 5.42 -18.47 13.86
N ASP A 289 4.92 -18.13 15.05
CA ASP A 289 5.69 -17.71 16.23
C ASP A 289 5.93 -18.85 17.24
N GLU A 290 5.44 -20.07 16.96
CA GLU A 290 5.70 -21.33 17.70
C GLU A 290 6.74 -22.23 17.00
#